data_AF-A0A1H2F5G7-F1
#
_entry.id   AF-A0A1H2F5G7-F1
#
_cell.length_a   1.000
_cell.length_b   1.000
_cell.length_c   1.000
_cell.angle_alpha   90.00
_cell.angle_beta   90.00
_cell.angle_gamma   90.00
#
_symmetry.space_group_name_H-M   'P 1'
#
loop_
_entity.id
_entity.type
_entity.pdbx_description
1 polymer ?
#
loop_
_entity_poly.entity_id
_entity_poly.type
_entity_poly.pdbx_seq_one_letter_code
_entity_poly.pdbx_strand_id
1 'polypeptide(L)'
;MKKIFLLTLTCIFYFSACNKDDIPSYREFYVNNPDAFITIWKSDNQGISEDNQIEIPGSGHQYTVFWEEIGNPENNRREIATDIHTVTFPKVGMYKVAIFNTSNYPFNRISLFDLESKRDNKKLISIEQWGNIEWVSFENAFKNCENLEINATDAPNLKNVESMNYMFFKVKNINESISNWDVSNVTDMSAMFYDLNSFNQDIFNWDVSNVTDMSYMFSGCENFNQDISNWDVSNVTNMGSMFWGSYNFNQDISNWNVSNVTDMGGMFSFAFSFNQDISNWDVSNVTDMGSMFSGLSKFNQDISSWDVRNVTKMSFMFSSAVSFNQDISNWDVSSVIDMNNMFFSSDNFNQDISNWDVSNVTRCSEFAKFSNLDDSKLPNFPANCN
;
A
#
# COMPACT_ATOMS: atom_id res chain seq x y z
N MET A 1 20.58 33.13 62.59
CA MET A 1 21.66 32.19 62.19
C MET A 1 20.99 31.07 61.39
N LYS A 2 21.40 30.91 60.12
CA LYS A 2 21.14 29.83 59.14
C LYS A 2 19.70 29.46 58.74
N LYS A 3 19.36 29.94 57.53
CA LYS A 3 18.45 29.32 56.54
C LYS A 3 18.97 27.93 56.12
N ILE A 4 18.06 26.98 55.87
CA ILE A 4 18.27 25.87 54.94
C ILE A 4 17.03 25.79 54.04
N PHE A 5 17.29 25.70 52.73
CA PHE A 5 16.37 25.57 51.60
C PHE A 5 15.74 24.16 51.55
N LEU A 6 14.49 24.08 51.11
CA LEU A 6 14.08 23.07 50.13
C LEU A 6 12.99 23.67 49.24
N LEU A 7 13.37 24.00 48.01
CA LEU A 7 12.46 24.44 46.96
C LEU A 7 11.89 23.17 46.31
N THR A 8 10.66 22.80 46.65
CA THR A 8 9.86 21.92 45.80
C THR A 8 9.00 22.82 44.91
N LEU A 9 9.36 22.90 43.64
CA LEU A 9 8.59 23.59 42.61
C LEU A 9 7.39 22.72 42.25
N THR A 10 6.29 22.82 43.01
CA THR A 10 4.99 22.36 42.55
C THR A 10 4.46 23.40 41.56
N CYS A 11 4.46 23.04 40.28
CA CYS A 11 3.71 23.79 39.26
C CYS A 11 2.23 23.83 39.67
N ILE A 12 1.81 25.02 40.12
CA ILE A 12 0.42 25.36 40.33
C ILE A 12 -0.20 25.49 38.94
N PHE A 13 -1.05 24.54 38.58
CA PHE A 13 -1.99 24.69 37.47
C PHE A 13 -2.82 25.94 37.71
N TYR A 14 -2.70 26.93 36.82
CA TYR A 14 -3.69 27.98 36.65
C TYR A 14 -4.94 27.34 36.02
N PHE A 15 -5.82 26.79 36.85
CA PHE A 15 -7.24 26.70 36.50
C PHE A 15 -7.88 28.05 36.83
N SER A 16 -8.04 28.89 35.81
CA SER A 16 -9.01 29.97 35.88
C SER A 16 -10.40 29.33 35.82
N ALA A 17 -11.19 29.62 36.85
CA ALA A 17 -12.55 29.17 37.11
C ALA A 17 -13.38 28.79 35.87
N CYS A 18 -13.71 27.50 35.75
CA CYS A 18 -14.89 27.04 35.02
C CYS A 18 -15.82 26.35 36.03
N ASN A 19 -17.12 26.62 35.91
CA ASN A 19 -18.16 26.13 36.79
C ASN A 19 -18.11 24.60 36.94
N LYS A 20 -18.29 24.14 38.18
CA LYS A 20 -18.19 22.73 38.57
C LYS A 20 -19.45 21.91 38.28
N ASP A 21 -20.38 22.43 37.48
CA ASP A 21 -21.73 21.90 37.28
C ASP A 21 -22.12 21.60 35.82
N ASP A 22 -21.25 21.85 34.84
CA ASP A 22 -21.51 21.43 33.45
C ASP A 22 -20.91 20.02 33.23
N ILE A 23 -21.64 18.99 33.68
CA ILE A 23 -21.42 17.62 33.19
C ILE A 23 -21.74 17.66 31.70
N PRO A 24 -20.80 17.32 30.79
CA PRO A 24 -21.08 17.29 29.37
C PRO A 24 -22.33 16.46 29.12
N SER A 25 -23.20 16.93 28.21
CA SER A 25 -24.34 16.11 27.83
C SER A 25 -23.85 14.72 27.39
N TYR A 26 -24.65 13.69 27.61
CA TYR A 26 -24.29 12.31 27.21
C TYR A 26 -23.80 12.26 25.75
N ARG A 27 -24.36 13.11 24.88
CA ARG A 27 -23.91 13.34 23.51
C ARG A 27 -22.50 13.95 23.42
N GLU A 28 -22.23 15.04 24.13
CA GLU A 28 -20.91 15.72 24.11
C GLU A 28 -19.78 14.80 24.58
N PHE A 29 -20.08 13.87 25.49
CA PHE A 29 -19.10 12.88 25.94
C PHE A 29 -18.61 11.97 24.80
N TYR A 30 -19.45 11.61 23.81
CA TYR A 30 -19.01 10.75 22.69
C TYR A 30 -18.49 11.53 21.51
N VAL A 31 -19.14 12.64 21.15
CA VAL A 31 -18.82 13.39 19.93
C VAL A 31 -17.47 14.10 20.04
N ASN A 32 -17.05 14.48 21.26
CA ASN A 32 -15.78 15.15 21.51
C ASN A 32 -14.76 14.24 22.21
N ASN A 33 -14.97 12.92 22.18
CA ASN A 33 -14.07 11.99 22.83
C ASN A 33 -12.79 11.83 22.01
N PRO A 34 -11.60 12.24 22.50
CA PRO A 34 -10.35 12.07 21.77
C PRO A 34 -9.92 10.60 21.63
N ASP A 35 -10.50 9.69 22.40
CA ASP A 35 -10.20 8.26 22.32
C ASP A 35 -11.04 7.54 21.27
N ALA A 36 -12.09 8.18 20.74
CA ALA A 36 -13.03 7.54 19.82
C ALA A 36 -12.50 7.50 18.39
N PHE A 37 -12.76 6.40 17.70
CA PHE A 37 -12.68 6.35 16.24
C PHE A 37 -13.98 6.91 15.66
N ILE A 38 -13.90 8.02 14.92
CA ILE A 38 -15.08 8.75 14.44
C ILE A 38 -15.12 8.70 12.92
N THR A 39 -16.27 8.33 12.39
CA THR A 39 -16.51 8.18 10.95
C THR A 39 -17.84 8.77 10.54
N ILE A 40 -17.98 9.13 9.26
CA ILE A 40 -19.26 9.48 8.65
C ILE A 40 -19.68 8.37 7.69
N TRP A 41 -20.97 8.02 7.76
CA TRP A 41 -21.59 7.03 6.90
C TRP A 41 -22.84 7.58 6.21
N LYS A 42 -23.11 7.10 5.00
CA LYS A 42 -24.35 7.33 4.26
C LYS A 42 -25.06 5.98 4.08
N SER A 43 -26.15 5.78 4.82
CA SER A 43 -26.77 4.45 4.99
C SER A 43 -27.38 3.87 3.71
N ASP A 44 -27.78 4.73 2.78
CA ASP A 44 -28.44 4.40 1.51
C ASP A 44 -27.49 4.31 0.31
N ASN A 45 -26.17 4.40 0.54
CA ASN A 45 -25.20 4.04 -0.50
C ASN A 45 -25.22 2.51 -0.74
N GLN A 46 -24.76 2.08 -1.91
CA GLN A 46 -24.69 0.67 -2.27
C GLN A 46 -23.90 -0.13 -1.22
N GLY A 47 -24.49 -1.22 -0.72
CA GLY A 47 -23.89 -2.13 0.25
C GLY A 47 -24.77 -3.37 0.44
N ILE A 48 -24.42 -4.22 1.40
CA ILE A 48 -25.18 -5.45 1.71
C ILE A 48 -26.31 -5.19 2.70
N SER A 49 -26.15 -4.24 3.62
CA SER A 49 -27.18 -3.92 4.60
C SER A 49 -28.29 -3.06 3.97
N GLU A 50 -29.46 -3.05 4.60
CA GLU A 50 -30.61 -2.25 4.15
C GLU A 50 -30.30 -0.74 4.09
N ASP A 51 -31.10 0.05 3.37
CA ASP A 51 -30.84 1.48 3.12
C ASP A 51 -30.82 2.35 4.40
N ASN A 52 -31.38 1.87 5.50
CA ASN A 52 -31.34 2.51 6.81
C ASN A 52 -30.34 1.83 7.77
N GLN A 53 -29.40 1.05 7.24
CA GLN A 53 -28.42 0.31 8.01
C GLN A 53 -27.00 0.57 7.51
N ILE A 54 -26.04 0.29 8.39
CA ILE A 54 -24.63 0.07 8.04
C ILE A 54 -24.12 -1.18 8.76
N GLU A 55 -23.17 -1.87 8.16
CA GLU A 55 -22.36 -2.91 8.77
C GLU A 55 -20.99 -2.31 9.17
N ILE A 56 -20.72 -2.24 10.47
CA ILE A 56 -19.40 -1.90 11.00
C ILE A 56 -18.53 -3.16 10.92
N PRO A 57 -17.45 -3.16 10.11
CA PRO A 57 -16.62 -4.35 9.86
C PRO A 57 -15.53 -4.51 10.94
N GLY A 58 -15.93 -4.38 12.21
CA GLY A 58 -15.03 -4.42 13.36
C GLY A 58 -14.69 -5.83 13.85
N SER A 59 -13.62 -5.96 14.60
CA SER A 59 -13.41 -7.08 15.52
C SER A 59 -13.20 -6.59 16.96
N GLY A 60 -13.63 -7.39 17.94
CA GLY A 60 -13.53 -7.03 19.35
C GLY A 60 -14.81 -7.39 20.09
N HIS A 61 -14.77 -7.43 21.42
CA HIS A 61 -15.94 -7.80 22.23
C HIS A 61 -16.39 -6.65 23.12
N GLN A 62 -17.67 -6.29 23.03
CA GLN A 62 -18.29 -5.25 23.86
C GLN A 62 -17.61 -3.89 23.72
N TYR A 63 -17.44 -3.43 22.49
CA TYR A 63 -17.15 -2.03 22.20
C TYR A 63 -18.45 -1.24 22.12
N THR A 64 -18.36 0.06 22.35
CA THR A 64 -19.54 0.91 22.22
C THR A 64 -19.58 1.56 20.85
N VAL A 65 -20.76 1.58 20.27
CA VAL A 65 -21.11 2.39 19.11
C VAL A 65 -22.07 3.49 19.57
N PHE A 66 -21.71 4.73 19.29
CA PHE A 66 -22.60 5.88 19.42
C PHE A 66 -22.78 6.51 18.06
N TRP A 67 -24.01 6.78 17.66
CA TRP A 67 -24.28 7.49 16.41
C TRP A 67 -25.21 8.67 16.61
N GLU A 68 -25.02 9.71 15.78
CA GLU A 68 -25.92 10.86 15.67
C GLU A 68 -26.24 11.15 14.19
N GLU A 69 -27.48 11.56 13.91
CA GLU A 69 -27.88 12.01 12.57
C GLU A 69 -27.27 13.37 12.23
N ILE A 70 -26.62 13.47 11.07
CA ILE A 70 -26.10 14.76 10.59
C ILE A 70 -27.27 15.67 10.22
N GLY A 71 -27.30 16.87 10.82
CA GLY A 71 -28.36 17.85 10.65
C GLY A 71 -29.51 17.72 11.66
N ASN A 72 -29.57 16.62 12.44
CA ASN A 72 -30.50 16.48 13.57
C ASN A 72 -29.86 15.67 14.72
N PRO A 73 -28.91 16.26 15.47
CA PRO A 73 -28.12 15.50 16.45
C PRO A 73 -28.91 14.94 17.64
N GLU A 74 -30.14 15.41 17.87
CA GLU A 74 -31.06 14.84 18.86
C GLU A 74 -31.53 13.42 18.49
N ASN A 75 -31.47 13.08 17.20
CA ASN A 75 -31.65 11.71 16.75
C ASN A 75 -30.31 10.97 16.87
N ASN A 76 -30.10 10.36 18.03
CA ASN A 76 -28.89 9.62 18.37
C ASN A 76 -29.22 8.36 19.18
N ARG A 77 -28.27 7.43 19.22
CA ARG A 77 -28.37 6.23 20.07
C ARG A 77 -26.99 5.73 20.45
N ARG A 78 -26.91 5.09 21.62
CA ARG A 78 -25.79 4.24 22.02
C ARG A 78 -26.21 2.78 21.97
N GLU A 79 -25.34 1.93 21.47
CA GLU A 79 -25.45 0.48 21.54
C GLU A 79 -24.10 -0.17 21.84
N ILE A 80 -24.15 -1.42 22.31
CA ILE A 80 -22.97 -2.24 22.56
C ILE A 80 -22.88 -3.25 21.44
N ALA A 81 -21.69 -3.36 20.87
CA ALA A 81 -21.41 -4.18 19.71
C ALA A 81 -20.28 -5.17 20.01
N THR A 82 -20.26 -6.24 19.22
CA THR A 82 -19.24 -7.28 19.23
C THR A 82 -19.00 -7.67 17.79
N ASP A 83 -17.73 -7.81 17.43
CA ASP A 83 -17.25 -8.12 16.08
C ASP A 83 -17.97 -7.28 15.02
N ILE A 84 -18.34 -7.91 13.90
CA ILE A 84 -19.11 -7.25 12.86
C ILE A 84 -20.50 -6.92 13.42
N HIS A 85 -20.91 -5.66 13.28
CA HIS A 85 -22.15 -5.17 13.87
C HIS A 85 -22.98 -4.35 12.88
N THR A 86 -24.25 -4.73 12.73
CA THR A 86 -25.21 -3.95 11.94
C THR A 86 -25.90 -2.91 12.80
N VAL A 87 -25.66 -1.64 12.49
CA VAL A 87 -26.37 -0.50 13.08
C VAL A 87 -27.65 -0.25 12.28
N THR A 88 -28.79 -0.09 12.94
CA THR A 88 -30.06 0.27 12.29
C THR A 88 -30.48 1.67 12.71
N PHE A 89 -30.64 2.55 11.73
CA PHE A 89 -31.09 3.92 11.91
C PHE A 89 -32.62 4.04 11.75
N PRO A 90 -33.25 5.07 12.35
CA PRO A 90 -34.69 5.28 12.22
C PRO A 90 -35.18 5.59 10.79
N LYS A 91 -34.29 6.09 9.93
CA LYS A 91 -34.54 6.43 8.52
C LYS A 91 -33.23 6.38 7.73
N VAL A 92 -33.32 6.50 6.41
CA VAL A 92 -32.15 6.69 5.56
C VAL A 92 -31.51 8.06 5.82
N GLY A 93 -30.19 8.15 5.76
CA GLY A 93 -29.51 9.43 5.99
C GLY A 93 -27.99 9.33 6.13
N MET A 94 -27.39 10.46 6.56
CA MET A 94 -25.99 10.50 6.94
C MET A 94 -25.84 10.52 8.46
N TYR A 95 -24.90 9.74 8.96
CA TYR A 95 -24.70 9.50 10.38
C TYR A 95 -23.23 9.65 10.73
N LYS A 96 -22.95 10.38 11.81
CA LYS A 96 -21.66 10.34 12.47
C LYS A 96 -21.67 9.15 13.43
N VAL A 97 -20.67 8.31 13.35
CA VAL A 97 -20.51 7.10 14.15
C VAL A 97 -19.21 7.19 14.92
N ALA A 98 -19.29 7.15 16.24
CA ALA A 98 -18.16 7.13 17.16
C ALA A 98 -18.06 5.75 17.82
N ILE A 99 -16.89 5.13 17.70
CA ILE A 99 -16.57 3.81 18.28
C ILE A 99 -15.51 4.00 19.35
N PHE A 100 -15.72 3.42 20.53
CA PHE A 100 -14.74 3.46 21.61
C PHE A 100 -14.76 2.19 22.45
N ASN A 101 -13.64 1.97 23.13
CA ASN A 101 -13.38 0.76 23.89
C ASN A 101 -13.94 0.84 25.32
N THR A 102 -14.53 -0.27 25.79
CA THR A 102 -15.16 -0.34 27.13
C THR A 102 -14.75 -1.57 27.96
N SER A 103 -13.92 -2.48 27.44
CA SER A 103 -13.59 -3.77 28.10
C SER A 103 -12.17 -4.27 27.79
N ASN A 104 -11.79 -5.42 28.38
CA ASN A 104 -10.51 -6.12 28.14
C ASN A 104 -10.32 -6.63 26.70
N TYR A 105 -11.38 -6.61 25.86
CA TYR A 105 -11.34 -7.04 24.46
C TYR A 105 -11.79 -5.89 23.54
N PRO A 106 -10.99 -4.82 23.47
CA PRO A 106 -11.35 -3.61 22.73
C PRO A 106 -11.59 -3.86 21.24
N PHE A 107 -12.42 -3.02 20.62
CA PHE A 107 -12.39 -2.79 19.18
C PHE A 107 -10.98 -2.36 18.80
N ASN A 108 -10.35 -3.15 17.94
CA ASN A 108 -8.92 -3.02 17.66
C ASN A 108 -8.55 -3.33 16.20
N ARG A 109 -9.54 -3.63 15.35
CA ARG A 109 -9.33 -3.88 13.93
C ARG A 109 -10.61 -3.63 13.13
N ILE A 110 -10.40 -3.11 11.93
CA ILE A 110 -11.39 -2.96 10.86
C ILE A 110 -10.92 -3.85 9.72
N SER A 111 -11.82 -4.63 9.13
CA SER A 111 -11.45 -5.49 8.01
C SER A 111 -12.62 -5.74 7.08
N LEU A 112 -12.50 -5.21 5.87
CA LEU A 112 -13.47 -5.38 4.79
C LEU A 112 -13.09 -6.54 3.87
N PHE A 113 -12.39 -7.55 4.42
CA PHE A 113 -12.15 -8.79 3.70
C PHE A 113 -13.48 -9.48 3.39
N ASP A 114 -13.75 -9.66 2.10
CA ASP A 114 -14.84 -10.48 1.63
C ASP A 114 -14.47 -11.11 0.28
N LEU A 115 -14.54 -12.44 0.22
CA LEU A 115 -14.33 -13.22 -1.00
C LEU A 115 -15.44 -12.97 -2.03
N GLU A 116 -16.61 -12.51 -1.60
CA GLU A 116 -17.76 -12.23 -2.45
C GLU A 116 -17.96 -10.74 -2.76
N SER A 117 -17.14 -9.84 -2.18
CA SER A 117 -17.20 -8.38 -2.37
C SER A 117 -18.52 -7.70 -1.97
N LYS A 118 -19.18 -8.17 -0.90
CA LYS A 118 -20.51 -7.75 -0.42
C LYS A 118 -20.44 -7.11 0.98
N ARG A 119 -19.65 -6.06 1.15
CA ARG A 119 -19.63 -5.26 2.39
C ARG A 119 -20.26 -3.89 2.15
N ASP A 120 -20.39 -3.13 3.23
CA ASP A 120 -20.84 -1.73 3.21
C ASP A 120 -19.69 -0.73 2.97
N ASN A 121 -18.62 -1.16 2.29
CA ASN A 121 -17.43 -0.36 2.03
C ASN A 121 -17.74 0.98 1.34
N LYS A 122 -18.77 1.05 0.47
CA LYS A 122 -19.19 2.31 -0.18
C LYS A 122 -20.10 3.19 0.69
N LYS A 123 -20.60 2.66 1.82
CA LYS A 123 -21.40 3.43 2.78
C LYS A 123 -20.51 4.27 3.71
N LEU A 124 -19.24 3.91 3.90
CA LEU A 124 -18.25 4.74 4.61
C LEU A 124 -17.86 5.94 3.73
N ILE A 125 -18.07 7.14 4.27
CA ILE A 125 -17.81 8.41 3.58
C ILE A 125 -16.52 9.04 4.07
N SER A 126 -16.30 9.09 5.39
CA SER A 126 -15.07 9.70 5.89
C SER A 126 -14.62 9.16 7.24
N ILE A 127 -13.32 9.31 7.49
CA ILE A 127 -12.71 9.17 8.82
C ILE A 127 -12.45 10.58 9.33
N GLU A 128 -13.11 10.93 10.43
CA GLU A 128 -13.04 12.25 11.06
C GLU A 128 -12.04 12.27 12.22
N GLN A 129 -11.76 11.11 12.82
CA GLN A 129 -10.80 10.97 13.91
C GLN A 129 -10.36 9.51 14.04
N TRP A 130 -9.06 9.27 14.23
CA TRP A 130 -8.53 7.93 14.50
C TRP A 130 -8.72 7.51 15.96
N GLY A 131 -8.53 8.46 16.87
CA GLY A 131 -8.58 8.26 18.31
C GLY A 131 -7.40 7.43 18.85
N ASN A 132 -7.54 6.98 20.09
CA ASN A 132 -6.50 6.21 20.80
C ASN A 132 -6.71 4.70 20.72
N ILE A 133 -7.38 4.22 19.67
CA ILE A 133 -7.55 2.79 19.43
C ILE A 133 -6.17 2.18 19.17
N GLU A 134 -5.77 1.21 20.01
CA GLU A 134 -4.56 0.43 19.78
C GLU A 134 -4.83 -0.63 18.70
N TRP A 135 -4.57 -0.28 17.44
CA TRP A 135 -4.84 -1.16 16.32
C TRP A 135 -3.91 -2.36 16.31
N VAL A 136 -4.44 -3.54 16.02
CA VAL A 136 -3.66 -4.79 15.92
C VAL A 136 -3.32 -5.17 14.48
N SER A 137 -4.05 -4.63 13.50
CA SER A 137 -3.82 -4.87 12.07
C SER A 137 -4.67 -3.91 11.24
N PHE A 138 -4.13 -3.48 10.09
CA PHE A 138 -4.87 -2.79 9.03
C PHE A 138 -4.99 -3.63 7.75
N GLU A 139 -4.77 -4.93 7.84
CA GLU A 139 -5.04 -5.87 6.76
C GLU A 139 -6.49 -5.76 6.28
N ASN A 140 -6.67 -5.44 4.99
CA ASN A 140 -7.95 -5.18 4.33
C ASN A 140 -8.81 -4.08 5.01
N ALA A 141 -8.22 -3.22 5.84
CA ALA A 141 -8.95 -2.11 6.46
C ALA A 141 -9.21 -1.03 5.40
N PHE A 142 -10.47 -0.63 5.17
CA PHE A 142 -10.86 0.36 4.15
C PHE A 142 -10.76 -0.10 2.67
N LYS A 143 -10.57 -1.40 2.45
CA LYS A 143 -10.57 -2.00 1.11
C LYS A 143 -11.86 -1.68 0.34
N ASN A 144 -11.70 -1.26 -0.92
CA ASN A 144 -12.77 -0.84 -1.84
C ASN A 144 -13.67 0.29 -1.30
N CYS A 145 -13.25 1.07 -0.30
CA CYS A 145 -14.01 2.23 0.17
C CYS A 145 -13.93 3.40 -0.84
N GLU A 146 -14.62 3.28 -1.97
CA GLU A 146 -14.58 4.21 -3.11
C GLU A 146 -14.96 5.66 -2.76
N ASN A 147 -15.75 5.85 -1.70
CA ASN A 147 -16.23 7.16 -1.25
C ASN A 147 -15.43 7.72 -0.06
N LEU A 148 -14.39 7.01 0.40
CA LEU A 148 -13.65 7.40 1.60
C LEU A 148 -12.86 8.68 1.38
N GLU A 149 -13.04 9.61 2.30
CA GLU A 149 -12.17 10.76 2.55
C GLU A 149 -11.56 10.64 3.96
N ILE A 150 -10.30 10.99 4.12
CA ILE A 150 -9.66 11.10 5.44
C ILE A 150 -9.70 12.57 5.78
N ASN A 151 -10.46 12.97 6.80
CA ASN A 151 -10.53 14.34 7.33
C ASN A 151 -9.86 14.46 8.71
N ALA A 152 -9.48 13.31 9.27
CA ALA A 152 -8.82 13.20 10.56
C ALA A 152 -7.48 13.95 10.57
N THR A 153 -7.30 14.79 11.59
CA THR A 153 -6.04 15.53 11.82
C THR A 153 -5.10 14.81 12.79
N ASP A 154 -5.60 13.80 13.51
CA ASP A 154 -4.80 12.90 14.33
C ASP A 154 -4.25 11.73 13.49
N ALA A 155 -3.41 10.89 14.10
CA ALA A 155 -2.83 9.71 13.46
C ALA A 155 -3.29 8.44 14.18
N PRO A 156 -3.46 7.31 13.47
CA PRO A 156 -3.77 6.04 14.11
C PRO A 156 -2.61 5.58 15.00
N ASN A 157 -2.92 4.95 16.12
CA ASN A 157 -1.92 4.27 16.95
C ASN A 157 -1.58 2.90 16.35
N LEU A 158 -0.47 2.83 15.62
CA LEU A 158 -0.02 1.69 14.83
C LEU A 158 1.03 0.83 15.52
N LYS A 159 1.31 1.05 16.82
CA LYS A 159 2.42 0.39 17.53
C LYS A 159 2.38 -1.14 17.53
N ASN A 160 1.21 -1.75 17.31
CA ASN A 160 1.02 -3.20 17.24
C ASN A 160 0.63 -3.68 15.84
N VAL A 161 0.68 -2.82 14.82
CA VAL A 161 0.26 -3.15 13.45
C VAL A 161 1.46 -3.67 12.67
N GLU A 162 1.44 -4.96 12.36
CA GLU A 162 2.47 -5.62 11.54
C GLU A 162 2.08 -5.70 10.06
N SER A 163 0.78 -5.66 9.72
CA SER A 163 0.31 -5.71 8.33
C SER A 163 -0.70 -4.61 8.02
N MET A 164 -0.44 -3.95 6.88
CA MET A 164 -1.32 -2.98 6.22
C MET A 164 -1.72 -3.46 4.81
N ASN A 165 -1.58 -4.76 4.54
CA ASN A 165 -1.85 -5.28 3.21
C ASN A 165 -3.29 -4.96 2.77
N TYR A 166 -3.47 -4.60 1.51
CA TYR A 166 -4.77 -4.27 0.94
C TYR A 166 -5.58 -3.16 1.65
N MET A 167 -4.97 -2.34 2.53
CA MET A 167 -5.70 -1.32 3.30
C MET A 167 -6.50 -0.39 2.38
N PHE A 168 -5.83 0.38 1.53
CA PHE A 168 -6.47 1.30 0.59
C PHE A 168 -6.65 0.71 -0.82
N PHE A 169 -6.73 -0.62 -0.94
CA PHE A 169 -6.93 -1.30 -2.21
C PHE A 169 -8.21 -0.81 -2.90
N LYS A 170 -8.09 -0.24 -4.10
CA LYS A 170 -9.18 0.33 -4.90
C LYS A 170 -9.99 1.40 -4.18
N VAL A 171 -9.36 2.16 -3.30
CA VAL A 171 -9.90 3.44 -2.83
C VAL A 171 -9.73 4.47 -3.95
N LYS A 172 -10.55 5.53 -3.97
CA LYS A 172 -10.53 6.53 -5.05
C LYS A 172 -9.58 7.69 -4.78
N ASN A 173 -9.45 8.08 -3.51
CA ASN A 173 -8.67 9.24 -3.10
C ASN A 173 -8.23 9.13 -1.64
N ILE A 174 -7.07 9.70 -1.32
CA ILE A 174 -6.64 10.03 0.04
C ILE A 174 -6.29 11.51 0.01
N ASN A 175 -7.14 12.34 0.61
CA ASN A 175 -7.07 13.80 0.53
C ASN A 175 -6.15 14.44 1.57
N GLU A 176 -6.03 13.85 2.76
CA GLU A 176 -5.19 14.39 3.83
C GLU A 176 -3.81 13.71 3.90
N SER A 177 -2.87 14.41 4.53
CA SER A 177 -1.51 13.89 4.72
C SER A 177 -1.50 12.70 5.68
N ILE A 178 -0.77 11.66 5.30
CA ILE A 178 -0.46 10.49 6.13
C ILE A 178 1.04 10.44 6.53
N SER A 179 1.75 11.55 6.32
CA SER A 179 3.21 11.63 6.52
C SER A 179 3.64 11.46 7.99
N ASN A 180 2.72 11.66 8.94
CA ASN A 180 2.94 11.55 10.38
C ASN A 180 2.59 10.16 10.96
N TRP A 181 2.19 9.20 10.12
CA TRP A 181 1.89 7.85 10.58
C TRP A 181 3.18 7.13 10.97
N ASP A 182 3.19 6.54 12.16
CA ASP A 182 4.29 5.71 12.64
C ASP A 182 4.11 4.28 12.09
N VAL A 183 4.76 3.98 10.97
CA VAL A 183 4.70 2.67 10.30
C VAL A 183 5.87 1.76 10.67
N SER A 184 6.68 2.11 11.67
CA SER A 184 7.96 1.44 11.95
C SER A 184 7.83 -0.03 12.35
N ASN A 185 6.64 -0.50 12.76
CA ASN A 185 6.39 -1.91 13.11
C ASN A 185 5.80 -2.73 11.97
N VAL A 186 5.47 -2.11 10.83
CA VAL A 186 4.84 -2.78 9.71
C VAL A 186 5.86 -3.64 8.95
N THR A 187 5.50 -4.89 8.71
CA THR A 187 6.30 -5.86 7.95
C THR A 187 5.71 -6.19 6.57
N ASP A 188 4.42 -5.91 6.36
CA ASP A 188 3.69 -6.19 5.10
C ASP A 188 2.86 -4.98 4.66
N MET A 189 3.25 -4.40 3.51
CA MET A 189 2.57 -3.29 2.83
C MET A 189 2.01 -3.70 1.47
N SER A 190 1.88 -5.01 1.21
CA SER A 190 1.47 -5.52 -0.10
C SER A 190 0.10 -5.00 -0.51
N ALA A 191 0.01 -4.50 -1.75
CA ALA A 191 -1.20 -3.93 -2.34
C ALA A 191 -1.87 -2.81 -1.52
N MET A 192 -1.15 -2.13 -0.62
CA MET A 192 -1.71 -1.11 0.28
C MET A 192 -2.42 0.01 -0.49
N PHE A 193 -1.87 0.49 -1.59
CA PHE A 193 -2.45 1.56 -2.42
C PHE A 193 -2.84 1.08 -3.82
N TYR A 194 -3.03 -0.23 -4.01
CA TYR A 194 -3.35 -0.78 -5.32
C TYR A 194 -4.55 -0.07 -5.98
N ASP A 195 -4.37 0.39 -7.22
CA ASP A 195 -5.37 1.05 -8.06
C ASP A 195 -5.94 2.34 -7.44
N LEU A 196 -5.17 2.98 -6.54
CA LEU A 196 -5.43 4.32 -6.03
C LEU A 196 -4.83 5.36 -7.00
N ASN A 197 -5.47 5.52 -8.17
CA ASN A 197 -4.97 6.31 -9.31
C ASN A 197 -4.40 7.71 -8.96
N SER A 198 -5.02 8.40 -8.00
CA SER A 198 -4.68 9.76 -7.57
C SER A 198 -3.57 9.84 -6.53
N PHE A 199 -3.07 8.70 -6.02
CA PHE A 199 -2.12 8.67 -4.91
C PHE A 199 -0.80 9.34 -5.26
N ASN A 200 -0.46 10.37 -4.48
CA ASN A 200 0.81 11.09 -4.58
C ASN A 200 1.08 11.86 -3.27
N GLN A 201 0.72 11.28 -2.12
CA GLN A 201 0.86 11.93 -0.80
C GLN A 201 2.28 11.76 -0.25
N ASP A 202 2.77 12.76 0.49
CA ASP A 202 4.11 12.70 1.10
C ASP A 202 4.22 11.55 2.11
N ILE A 203 5.12 10.61 1.80
CA ILE A 203 5.48 9.44 2.61
C ILE A 203 7.01 9.35 2.78
N PHE A 204 7.72 10.46 2.55
CA PHE A 204 9.18 10.51 2.63
C PHE A 204 9.67 10.13 4.03
N ASN A 205 8.97 10.52 5.10
CA ASN A 205 9.43 10.29 6.49
C ASN A 205 9.00 8.92 7.06
N TRP A 206 8.41 8.04 6.27
CA TRP A 206 8.03 6.71 6.76
C TRP A 206 9.25 5.84 7.02
N ASP A 207 9.28 5.23 8.20
CA ASP A 207 10.26 4.20 8.54
C ASP A 207 9.76 2.83 8.05
N VAL A 208 10.25 2.42 6.88
CA VAL A 208 9.92 1.13 6.25
C VAL A 208 10.96 0.05 6.51
N SER A 209 11.90 0.26 7.45
CA SER A 209 13.05 -0.65 7.63
C SER A 209 12.67 -2.06 8.03
N ASN A 210 11.46 -2.28 8.59
CA ASN A 210 10.96 -3.60 8.97
C ASN A 210 10.10 -4.27 7.89
N VAL A 211 9.80 -3.59 6.78
CA VAL A 211 8.97 -4.12 5.70
C VAL A 211 9.71 -5.22 4.95
N THR A 212 9.01 -6.34 4.74
CA THR A 212 9.51 -7.53 4.03
C THR A 212 8.77 -7.79 2.70
N ASP A 213 7.53 -7.31 2.58
CA ASP A 213 6.72 -7.43 1.35
C ASP A 213 6.14 -6.07 0.95
N MET A 214 6.52 -5.61 -0.25
CA MET A 214 6.01 -4.40 -0.92
C MET A 214 5.32 -4.71 -2.25
N SER A 215 5.00 -5.99 -2.50
CA SER A 215 4.39 -6.41 -3.76
C SER A 215 3.10 -5.65 -4.03
N TYR A 216 2.92 -5.18 -5.26
CA TYR A 216 1.76 -4.41 -5.71
C TYR A 216 1.48 -3.11 -4.95
N MET A 217 2.36 -2.62 -4.05
CA MET A 217 2.05 -1.51 -3.13
C MET A 217 1.50 -0.27 -3.84
N PHE A 218 2.09 0.12 -4.98
CA PHE A 218 1.67 1.26 -5.82
C PHE A 218 1.13 0.83 -7.19
N SER A 219 0.84 -0.45 -7.39
CA SER A 219 0.34 -0.95 -8.68
C SER A 219 -0.95 -0.22 -9.07
N GLY A 220 -1.00 0.42 -10.24
CA GLY A 220 -2.13 1.20 -10.74
C GLY A 220 -2.23 2.63 -10.18
N CYS A 221 -1.28 3.08 -9.35
CA CYS A 221 -1.20 4.48 -8.91
C CYS A 221 -0.61 5.35 -10.03
N GLU A 222 -1.40 5.63 -11.08
CA GLU A 222 -0.92 6.31 -12.29
C GLU A 222 -0.20 7.64 -12.03
N ASN A 223 -0.63 8.39 -11.00
CA ASN A 223 -0.05 9.69 -10.63
C ASN A 223 1.10 9.63 -9.62
N PHE A 224 1.45 8.44 -9.10
CA PHE A 224 2.46 8.32 -8.06
C PHE A 224 3.85 8.68 -8.59
N ASN A 225 4.47 9.67 -7.96
CA ASN A 225 5.84 10.09 -8.21
C ASN A 225 6.43 10.79 -6.97
N GLN A 226 6.12 10.30 -5.76
CA GLN A 226 6.65 10.84 -4.51
C GLN A 226 8.05 10.35 -4.22
N ASP A 227 8.87 11.23 -3.65
CA ASP A 227 10.24 10.91 -3.24
C ASP A 227 10.22 9.84 -2.14
N ILE A 228 10.79 8.68 -2.48
CA ILE A 228 10.98 7.51 -1.61
C ILE A 228 12.47 7.09 -1.59
N SER A 229 13.35 8.00 -1.98
CA SER A 229 14.79 7.74 -2.12
C SER A 229 15.48 7.41 -0.79
N ASN A 230 14.90 7.83 0.35
CA ASN A 230 15.45 7.63 1.68
C ASN A 230 14.98 6.33 2.37
N TRP A 231 14.08 5.58 1.75
CA TRP A 231 13.53 4.36 2.34
C TRP A 231 14.62 3.28 2.50
N ASP A 232 14.71 2.72 3.71
CA ASP A 232 15.52 1.53 3.97
C ASP A 232 14.72 0.28 3.56
N VAL A 233 14.96 -0.19 2.34
CA VAL A 233 14.32 -1.39 1.79
C VAL A 233 15.17 -2.66 1.99
N SER A 234 16.20 -2.62 2.84
CA SER A 234 17.17 -3.71 2.97
C SER A 234 16.58 -5.03 3.48
N ASN A 235 15.42 -5.00 4.15
CA ASN A 235 14.71 -6.21 4.60
C ASN A 235 13.64 -6.71 3.62
N VAL A 236 13.38 -5.99 2.53
CA VAL A 236 12.37 -6.38 1.55
C VAL A 236 12.83 -7.59 0.75
N THR A 237 11.97 -8.60 0.65
CA THR A 237 12.22 -9.83 -0.12
C THR A 237 11.33 -9.94 -1.36
N ASN A 238 10.22 -9.20 -1.40
CA ASN A 238 9.25 -9.21 -2.49
C ASN A 238 8.89 -7.78 -2.93
N MET A 239 9.21 -7.43 -4.17
CA MET A 239 8.85 -6.17 -4.84
C MET A 239 8.02 -6.41 -6.11
N GLY A 240 7.45 -7.61 -6.27
CA GLY A 240 6.67 -7.99 -7.44
C GLY A 240 5.57 -6.96 -7.75
N SER A 241 5.59 -6.42 -8.96
CA SER A 241 4.60 -5.47 -9.47
C SER A 241 4.41 -4.19 -8.63
N MET A 242 5.38 -3.82 -7.80
CA MET A 242 5.28 -2.67 -6.89
C MET A 242 4.84 -1.36 -7.59
N PHE A 243 5.38 -1.07 -8.78
CA PHE A 243 5.06 0.12 -9.59
C PHE A 243 4.35 -0.23 -10.91
N TRP A 244 3.74 -1.41 -11.01
CA TRP A 244 3.02 -1.81 -12.22
C TRP A 244 1.97 -0.75 -12.59
N GLY A 245 1.99 -0.23 -13.82
CA GLY A 245 1.05 0.81 -14.27
C GLY A 245 1.15 2.15 -13.53
N SER A 246 2.21 2.42 -12.76
CA SER A 246 2.50 3.75 -12.19
C SER A 246 3.10 4.67 -13.26
N TYR A 247 2.27 5.15 -14.18
CA TYR A 247 2.71 5.83 -15.42
C TYR A 247 3.67 6.99 -15.21
N ASN A 248 3.51 7.75 -14.12
CA ASN A 248 4.30 8.94 -13.83
C ASN A 248 5.53 8.68 -12.95
N PHE A 249 5.70 7.47 -12.40
CA PHE A 249 6.78 7.16 -11.49
C PHE A 249 8.15 7.27 -12.19
N ASN A 250 9.02 8.12 -11.66
CA ASN A 250 10.38 8.34 -12.14
C ASN A 250 11.29 8.91 -11.04
N GLN A 251 11.13 8.46 -9.79
CA GLN A 251 11.93 8.93 -8.66
C GLN A 251 13.24 8.15 -8.54
N ASP A 252 14.28 8.84 -8.08
CA ASP A 252 15.59 8.25 -7.88
C ASP A 252 15.56 7.23 -6.74
N ILE A 253 15.83 5.97 -7.10
CA ILE A 253 15.89 4.81 -6.20
C ILE A 253 17.25 4.10 -6.32
N SER A 254 18.28 4.80 -6.84
CA SER A 254 19.60 4.22 -7.07
C SER A 254 20.27 3.74 -5.78
N ASN A 255 19.91 4.34 -4.64
CA ASN A 255 20.49 4.07 -3.32
C ASN A 255 19.80 2.94 -2.55
N TRP A 256 18.73 2.36 -3.09
CA TRP A 256 18.04 1.25 -2.45
C TRP A 256 18.94 0.01 -2.36
N ASN A 257 19.01 -0.58 -1.17
CA ASN A 257 19.65 -1.87 -0.98
C ASN A 257 18.64 -3.00 -1.27
N VAL A 258 18.69 -3.55 -2.48
CA VAL A 258 17.79 -4.63 -2.93
C VAL A 258 18.40 -6.03 -2.79
N SER A 259 19.52 -6.18 -2.07
CA SER A 259 20.27 -7.46 -2.02
C SER A 259 19.48 -8.64 -1.45
N ASN A 260 18.39 -8.40 -0.71
CA ASN A 260 17.54 -9.45 -0.15
C ASN A 260 16.30 -9.76 -1.01
N VAL A 261 16.06 -9.01 -2.08
CA VAL A 261 14.89 -9.18 -2.95
C VAL A 261 15.05 -10.45 -3.78
N THR A 262 13.99 -11.27 -3.81
CA THR A 262 13.94 -12.53 -4.57
C THR A 262 12.94 -12.49 -5.73
N ASP A 263 11.96 -11.58 -5.67
CA ASP A 263 10.91 -11.38 -6.68
C ASP A 263 10.82 -9.90 -7.08
N MET A 264 11.07 -9.61 -8.36
CA MET A 264 10.90 -8.31 -9.02
C MET A 264 9.95 -8.40 -10.23
N GLY A 265 9.16 -9.47 -10.33
CA GLY A 265 8.26 -9.74 -11.45
C GLY A 265 7.28 -8.58 -11.67
N GLY A 266 7.33 -7.95 -12.84
CA GLY A 266 6.44 -6.86 -13.22
C GLY A 266 6.68 -5.53 -12.48
N MET A 267 7.76 -5.40 -11.69
CA MET A 267 7.99 -4.26 -10.79
C MET A 267 7.77 -2.89 -11.46
N PHE A 268 8.26 -2.70 -12.69
CA PHE A 268 8.13 -1.46 -13.46
C PHE A 268 7.29 -1.62 -14.73
N SER A 269 6.53 -2.71 -14.87
CA SER A 269 5.76 -2.93 -16.10
C SER A 269 4.75 -1.79 -16.30
N PHE A 270 4.72 -1.23 -17.52
CA PHE A 270 3.91 -0.07 -17.87
C PHE A 270 4.19 1.21 -17.06
N ALA A 271 5.27 1.32 -16.28
CA ALA A 271 5.68 2.57 -15.62
C ALA A 271 6.32 3.55 -16.64
N PHE A 272 5.54 4.04 -17.60
CA PHE A 272 6.03 4.66 -18.84
C PHE A 272 7.10 5.74 -18.70
N SER A 273 7.12 6.47 -17.58
CA SER A 273 8.08 7.54 -17.32
C SER A 273 9.40 7.09 -16.71
N PHE A 274 9.48 5.89 -16.16
CA PHE A 274 10.64 5.41 -15.41
C PHE A 274 11.89 5.30 -16.30
N ASN A 275 12.96 5.98 -15.91
CA ASN A 275 14.27 5.94 -16.57
C ASN A 275 15.41 6.30 -15.59
N GLN A 276 15.32 5.87 -14.33
CA GLN A 276 16.32 6.16 -13.31
C GLN A 276 17.43 5.11 -13.29
N ASP A 277 18.64 5.54 -12.92
CA ASP A 277 19.82 4.67 -12.86
C ASP A 277 19.68 3.66 -11.71
N ILE A 278 19.70 2.38 -12.07
CA ILE A 278 19.63 1.23 -11.17
C ILE A 278 20.81 0.27 -11.40
N SER A 279 21.89 0.75 -12.05
CA SER A 279 23.07 -0.07 -12.38
C SER A 279 23.77 -0.64 -11.15
N ASN A 280 23.61 0.01 -9.99
CA ASN A 280 24.28 -0.32 -8.74
C ASN A 280 23.50 -1.32 -7.87
N TRP A 281 22.30 -1.74 -8.29
CA TRP A 281 21.51 -2.72 -7.54
C TRP A 281 22.17 -4.10 -7.53
N ASP A 282 22.28 -4.69 -6.34
CA ASP A 282 22.65 -6.10 -6.19
C ASP A 282 21.41 -6.98 -6.37
N VAL A 283 21.23 -7.50 -7.59
CA VAL A 283 20.11 -8.38 -7.96
C VAL A 283 20.48 -9.88 -7.87
N SER A 284 21.61 -10.22 -7.24
CA SER A 284 22.15 -11.59 -7.25
C SER A 284 21.24 -12.62 -6.58
N ASN A 285 20.31 -12.21 -5.70
CA ASN A 285 19.32 -13.09 -5.06
C ASN A 285 17.97 -13.16 -5.79
N VAL A 286 17.77 -12.38 -6.86
CA VAL A 286 16.51 -12.34 -7.60
C VAL A 286 16.35 -13.63 -8.42
N THR A 287 15.16 -14.23 -8.34
CA THR A 287 14.80 -15.45 -9.07
C THR A 287 13.71 -15.23 -10.11
N ASP A 288 12.90 -14.18 -9.97
CA ASP A 288 11.82 -13.79 -10.89
C ASP A 288 11.97 -12.34 -11.35
N MET A 289 12.17 -12.14 -12.64
CA MET A 289 12.18 -10.83 -13.32
C MET A 289 11.15 -10.78 -14.46
N GLY A 290 10.18 -11.70 -14.46
CA GLY A 290 9.16 -11.76 -15.50
C GLY A 290 8.42 -10.44 -15.64
N SER A 291 8.29 -9.91 -16.85
CA SER A 291 7.64 -8.63 -17.16
C SER A 291 8.23 -7.38 -16.49
N MET A 292 9.39 -7.45 -15.82
CA MET A 292 9.91 -6.35 -14.98
C MET A 292 9.93 -5.00 -15.70
N PHE A 293 10.32 -4.97 -16.97
CA PHE A 293 10.42 -3.77 -17.82
C PHE A 293 9.42 -3.77 -18.99
N SER A 294 8.41 -4.65 -18.96
CA SER A 294 7.42 -4.79 -20.03
C SER A 294 6.63 -3.50 -20.24
N GLY A 295 6.59 -2.99 -21.46
CA GLY A 295 5.88 -1.77 -21.85
C GLY A 295 6.56 -0.47 -21.44
N LEU A 296 7.81 -0.49 -20.95
CA LEU A 296 8.53 0.74 -20.60
C LEU A 296 8.91 1.55 -21.84
N SER A 297 8.38 2.77 -21.92
CA SER A 297 8.59 3.64 -23.09
C SER A 297 9.91 4.42 -23.07
N LYS A 298 10.48 4.68 -21.88
CA LYS A 298 11.67 5.54 -21.72
C LYS A 298 12.91 4.85 -21.18
N PHE A 299 12.75 3.72 -20.48
CA PHE A 299 13.86 3.07 -19.79
C PHE A 299 14.95 2.61 -20.77
N ASN A 300 16.16 3.11 -20.58
CA ASN A 300 17.35 2.72 -21.35
C ASN A 300 18.64 2.89 -20.52
N GLN A 301 18.59 2.60 -19.22
CA GLN A 301 19.74 2.69 -18.32
C GLN A 301 20.59 1.42 -18.38
N ASP A 302 21.90 1.58 -18.18
CA ASP A 302 22.85 0.47 -18.24
C ASP A 302 22.66 -0.49 -17.05
N ILE A 303 22.31 -1.73 -17.36
CA ILE A 303 22.13 -2.84 -16.40
C ILE A 303 23.06 -4.01 -16.74
N SER A 304 24.10 -3.76 -17.54
CA SER A 304 25.07 -4.78 -17.97
C SER A 304 25.85 -5.41 -16.81
N SER A 305 25.98 -4.69 -15.69
CA SER A 305 26.68 -5.10 -14.47
C SER A 305 25.89 -6.06 -13.57
N TRP A 306 24.59 -6.25 -13.82
CA TRP A 306 23.73 -7.07 -12.97
C TRP A 306 24.13 -8.55 -12.97
N ASP A 307 24.22 -9.14 -11.78
CA ASP A 307 24.42 -10.58 -11.61
C ASP A 307 23.07 -11.32 -11.65
N VAL A 308 22.69 -11.83 -12.83
CA VAL A 308 21.40 -12.48 -13.05
C VAL A 308 21.45 -14.02 -12.96
N ARG A 309 22.55 -14.60 -12.45
CA ARG A 309 22.77 -16.06 -12.48
C ARG A 309 21.75 -16.90 -11.73
N ASN A 310 21.01 -16.31 -10.79
CA ASN A 310 19.97 -16.99 -10.02
C ASN A 310 18.56 -16.78 -10.60
N VAL A 311 18.42 -15.95 -11.63
CA VAL A 311 17.12 -15.68 -12.27
C VAL A 311 16.68 -16.92 -13.05
N THR A 312 15.45 -17.37 -12.79
CA THR A 312 14.85 -18.53 -13.47
C THR A 312 13.73 -18.13 -14.43
N LYS A 313 13.15 -16.93 -14.27
CA LYS A 313 12.04 -16.43 -15.08
C LYS A 313 12.33 -15.02 -15.60
N MET A 314 12.30 -14.87 -16.91
CA MET A 314 12.44 -13.60 -17.65
C MET A 314 11.35 -13.44 -18.72
N SER A 315 10.22 -14.15 -18.60
CA SER A 315 9.13 -14.04 -19.56
C SER A 315 8.62 -12.61 -19.64
N PHE A 316 8.45 -12.09 -20.85
CA PHE A 316 8.05 -10.71 -21.13
C PHE A 316 8.96 -9.62 -20.55
N MET A 317 10.16 -9.92 -20.03
CA MET A 317 10.98 -8.97 -19.26
C MET A 317 11.13 -7.61 -19.93
N PHE A 318 11.36 -7.57 -21.26
CA PHE A 318 11.46 -6.35 -22.07
C PHE A 318 10.37 -6.26 -23.15
N SER A 319 9.28 -7.03 -23.06
CA SER A 319 8.21 -6.99 -24.07
C SER A 319 7.70 -5.56 -24.26
N SER A 320 7.67 -5.06 -25.48
CA SER A 320 7.27 -3.67 -25.82
C SER A 320 8.08 -2.58 -25.10
N ALA A 321 9.31 -2.87 -24.64
CA ALA A 321 10.24 -1.89 -24.09
C ALA A 321 10.92 -1.12 -25.22
N VAL A 322 10.18 -0.20 -25.85
CA VAL A 322 10.56 0.38 -27.15
C VAL A 322 11.85 1.20 -27.13
N SER A 323 12.34 1.68 -25.98
CA SER A 323 13.58 2.47 -25.89
C SER A 323 14.81 1.67 -25.47
N PHE A 324 14.65 0.48 -24.91
CA PHE A 324 15.74 -0.27 -24.31
C PHE A 324 16.66 -0.85 -25.39
N ASN A 325 17.97 -0.55 -25.31
CA ASN A 325 18.98 -1.09 -26.22
C ASN A 325 20.37 -1.19 -25.56
N GLN A 326 20.44 -1.45 -24.26
CA GLN A 326 21.72 -1.60 -23.55
C GLN A 326 22.33 -2.99 -23.75
N ASP A 327 23.66 -3.05 -23.80
CA ASP A 327 24.40 -4.30 -24.00
C ASP A 327 24.35 -5.19 -22.75
N ILE A 328 23.59 -6.28 -22.87
CA ILE A 328 23.41 -7.32 -21.85
C ILE A 328 24.01 -8.66 -22.27
N SER A 329 24.90 -8.67 -23.28
CA SER A 329 25.55 -9.87 -23.79
C SER A 329 26.38 -10.62 -22.74
N ASN A 330 26.81 -9.93 -21.68
CA ASN A 330 27.61 -10.49 -20.59
C ASN A 330 26.79 -11.17 -19.48
N TRP A 331 25.46 -11.11 -19.52
CA TRP A 331 24.61 -11.75 -18.51
C TRP A 331 24.75 -13.28 -18.53
N ASP A 332 24.89 -13.86 -17.34
CA ASP A 332 24.83 -15.31 -17.13
C ASP A 332 23.36 -15.75 -16.98
N VAL A 333 22.76 -16.14 -18.09
CA VAL A 333 21.36 -16.59 -18.15
C VAL A 333 21.20 -18.12 -18.07
N SER A 334 22.26 -18.83 -17.67
CA SER A 334 22.29 -20.31 -17.69
C SER A 334 21.24 -20.97 -16.79
N SER A 335 20.74 -20.26 -15.76
CA SER A 335 19.68 -20.74 -14.87
C SER A 335 18.25 -20.46 -15.36
N VAL A 336 18.09 -19.68 -16.43
CA VAL A 336 16.76 -19.24 -16.90
C VAL A 336 16.01 -20.41 -17.54
N ILE A 337 14.75 -20.59 -17.14
CA ILE A 337 13.86 -21.65 -17.60
C ILE A 337 12.78 -21.08 -18.55
N ASP A 338 12.33 -19.84 -18.29
CA ASP A 338 11.24 -19.19 -19.03
C ASP A 338 11.66 -17.83 -19.59
N MET A 339 11.74 -17.73 -20.93
CA MET A 339 12.03 -16.54 -21.72
C MET A 339 10.90 -16.21 -22.72
N ASN A 340 9.69 -16.72 -22.51
CA ASN A 340 8.56 -16.43 -23.38
C ASN A 340 8.42 -14.92 -23.63
N ASN A 341 8.35 -14.48 -24.88
CA ASN A 341 8.12 -13.09 -25.26
C ASN A 341 9.11 -12.07 -24.67
N MET A 342 10.32 -12.46 -24.26
CA MET A 342 11.26 -11.59 -23.55
C MET A 342 11.49 -10.23 -24.24
N PHE A 343 11.64 -10.23 -25.57
CA PHE A 343 11.81 -9.05 -26.43
C PHE A 343 10.68 -8.88 -27.45
N PHE A 344 9.49 -9.41 -27.19
CA PHE A 344 8.35 -9.27 -28.09
C PHE A 344 8.05 -7.78 -28.35
N SER A 345 7.97 -7.35 -29.62
CA SER A 345 7.75 -5.94 -30.02
C SER A 345 8.73 -4.94 -29.38
N SER A 346 9.98 -5.35 -29.11
CA SER A 346 11.04 -4.46 -28.60
C SER A 346 11.78 -3.79 -29.75
N ASP A 347 11.23 -2.68 -30.24
CA ASP A 347 11.66 -2.06 -31.50
C ASP A 347 13.14 -1.64 -31.53
N ASN A 348 13.71 -1.14 -30.42
CA ASN A 348 15.10 -0.64 -30.46
C ASN A 348 16.16 -1.69 -30.08
N PHE A 349 15.78 -2.80 -29.45
CA PHE A 349 16.77 -3.78 -28.97
C PHE A 349 17.43 -4.52 -30.13
N ASN A 350 18.75 -4.38 -30.27
CA ASN A 350 19.53 -4.99 -31.35
C ASN A 350 20.92 -5.48 -30.94
N GLN A 351 21.14 -5.73 -29.65
CA GLN A 351 22.43 -6.20 -29.11
C GLN A 351 22.71 -7.65 -29.50
N ASP A 352 23.99 -8.03 -29.57
CA ASP A 352 24.38 -9.42 -29.88
C ASP A 352 24.33 -10.25 -28.59
N ILE A 353 23.35 -11.15 -28.50
CA ILE A 353 23.15 -12.07 -27.37
C ILE A 353 23.31 -13.53 -27.80
N SER A 354 23.98 -13.76 -28.94
CA SER A 354 24.19 -15.10 -29.52
C SER A 354 25.02 -16.02 -28.62
N ASN A 355 25.77 -15.45 -27.70
CA ASN A 355 26.67 -16.12 -26.75
C ASN A 355 25.98 -16.61 -25.46
N TRP A 356 24.72 -16.25 -25.21
CA TRP A 356 24.00 -16.68 -24.02
C TRP A 356 23.84 -18.21 -23.96
N ASP A 357 24.12 -18.79 -22.80
CA ASP A 357 23.80 -20.19 -22.51
C ASP A 357 22.32 -20.32 -22.18
N VAL A 358 21.53 -20.77 -23.16
CA VAL A 358 20.08 -20.99 -23.05
C VAL A 358 19.73 -22.48 -22.93
N SER A 359 20.69 -23.33 -22.52
CA SER A 359 20.51 -24.79 -22.51
C SER A 359 19.42 -25.30 -21.56
N ASN A 360 19.09 -24.53 -20.51
CA ASN A 360 18.01 -24.83 -19.56
C ASN A 360 16.65 -24.21 -19.93
N VAL A 361 16.58 -23.39 -20.97
CA VAL A 361 15.32 -22.72 -21.35
C VAL A 361 14.36 -23.74 -21.95
N THR A 362 13.15 -23.81 -21.40
CA THR A 362 12.07 -24.71 -21.86
C THR A 362 10.89 -23.96 -22.47
N ARG A 363 10.79 -22.65 -22.22
CA ARG A 363 9.74 -21.77 -22.74
C ARG A 363 10.37 -20.55 -23.41
N CYS A 364 10.24 -20.44 -24.73
CA CYS A 364 10.82 -19.35 -25.54
C CYS A 364 9.92 -18.92 -26.70
N SER A 365 8.63 -19.29 -26.65
CA SER A 365 7.64 -18.82 -27.61
C SER A 365 7.72 -17.31 -27.81
N GLU A 366 7.77 -16.90 -29.08
CA GLU A 366 7.77 -15.50 -29.52
C GLU A 366 8.86 -14.62 -28.88
N PHE A 367 9.99 -15.23 -28.46
CA PHE A 367 11.10 -14.58 -27.73
C PHE A 367 11.44 -13.16 -28.22
N ALA A 368 11.59 -12.97 -29.53
CA ALA A 368 11.93 -11.68 -30.14
C ALA A 368 10.99 -11.29 -31.29
N LYS A 369 9.76 -11.83 -31.31
CA LYS A 369 8.82 -11.61 -32.41
C LYS A 369 8.45 -10.12 -32.49
N PHE A 370 8.45 -9.58 -33.71
CA PHE A 370 8.25 -8.14 -34.00
C PHE A 370 9.32 -7.20 -33.39
N SER A 371 10.48 -7.71 -32.99
CA SER A 371 11.64 -6.87 -32.62
C SER A 371 12.59 -6.64 -33.82
N ASN A 372 13.61 -5.81 -33.61
CA ASN A 372 14.70 -5.59 -34.56
C ASN A 372 15.91 -6.53 -34.35
N LEU A 373 15.77 -7.56 -33.51
CA LEU A 373 16.83 -8.52 -33.24
C LEU A 373 16.99 -9.50 -34.41
N ASP A 374 18.13 -9.44 -35.09
CA ASP A 374 18.46 -10.31 -36.23
C ASP A 374 18.78 -11.74 -35.78
N ASP A 375 18.48 -12.73 -36.63
CA ASP A 375 18.72 -14.15 -36.36
C ASP A 375 20.19 -14.46 -36.01
N SER A 376 21.16 -13.71 -36.55
CA SER A 376 22.59 -13.90 -36.25
C SER A 376 22.97 -13.49 -34.83
N LYS A 377 22.11 -12.75 -34.14
CA LYS A 377 22.30 -12.22 -32.79
C LYS A 377 21.48 -12.97 -31.74
N LEU A 378 20.68 -13.95 -32.15
CA LEU A 378 19.88 -14.77 -31.26
C LEU A 378 20.71 -15.91 -30.64
N PRO A 379 20.44 -16.28 -29.38
CA PRO A 379 21.02 -17.48 -28.80
C PRO A 379 20.43 -18.74 -29.44
N ASN A 380 21.17 -19.84 -29.39
CA ASN A 380 20.74 -21.10 -29.96
C ASN A 380 19.85 -21.89 -28.97
N PHE A 381 18.54 -21.66 -29.02
CA PHE A 381 17.57 -22.31 -28.14
C PHE A 381 17.52 -23.84 -28.32
N PRO A 382 17.28 -24.60 -27.23
CA PRO A 382 17.06 -26.04 -27.30
C PRO A 382 15.86 -26.42 -28.20
N ALA A 383 15.96 -27.56 -28.90
CA ALA A 383 14.90 -28.02 -29.80
C ALA A 383 13.56 -28.35 -29.10
N ASN A 384 13.58 -28.56 -27.77
CA ASN A 384 12.40 -28.81 -26.93
C ASN A 384 11.84 -27.53 -26.29
N CYS A 385 12.41 -26.37 -26.61
CA CYS A 385 11.91 -25.09 -26.13
C CYS A 385 10.62 -24.72 -26.88
N ASN A 386 9.53 -24.47 -26.13
CA ASN A 386 8.20 -24.22 -26.68
C ASN A 386 7.74 -22.77 -26.58
#